data_AF-A0A7C2C5D4-F1
#
_entry.id   AF-A0A7C2C5D4-F1
#
_cell.length_a   1.000
_cell.length_b   1.000
_cell.length_c   1.000
_cell.angle_alpha   90.00
_cell.angle_beta   90.00
_cell.angle_gamma   90.00
#
_symmetry.space_group_name_H-M   'P 1'
#
loop_
_entity.id
_entity.type
_entity.pdbx_description
1 polymer ?
#
loop_
_entity_poly.entity_id
_entity_poly.type
_entity_poly.pdbx_seq_one_letter_code
_entity_poly.pdbx_strand_id
1 'polypeptide(L)'
;MLRAFWVLPIAVWFLIAGILPDPASTSARQAGPDPEQVFPRPEAALSLPSRVFVPVVNKAVFSVNPGTGSGTGNAAVQAVALGAYVHNFPYYGDVLAFLNLIGRNLAVLMWYRPWGPAQFSGFHPEDLEYAYSLGAVPMVTWEPWNWDDPRGPNQPEYALRNIVAGNFDDYIRSWARAAKAFGRPFYLRFAHAMNGYWYPWGAG
;
A
#
# COMPACT_ATOMS: atom_id res chain seq x y z
N MET A 1 -35.14 -23.49 -28.05
CA MET A 1 -33.99 -23.60 -27.13
C MET A 1 -33.03 -22.47 -27.41
N LEU A 2 -33.05 -21.39 -26.62
CA LEU A 2 -31.99 -20.38 -26.59
C LEU A 2 -31.96 -19.81 -25.16
N ARG A 3 -30.88 -20.06 -24.43
CA ARG A 3 -30.63 -19.49 -23.10
C ARG A 3 -29.82 -18.21 -23.29
N ALA A 4 -30.44 -17.06 -23.01
CA ALA A 4 -29.75 -15.78 -22.88
C ALA A 4 -29.09 -15.72 -21.49
N PHE A 5 -27.77 -15.63 -21.44
CA PHE A 5 -27.04 -15.32 -20.22
C PHE A 5 -26.96 -13.81 -20.05
N TRP A 6 -27.62 -13.29 -19.01
CA TRP A 6 -27.41 -11.94 -18.52
C TRP A 6 -26.15 -11.93 -17.65
N VAL A 7 -25.18 -11.08 -17.99
CA VAL A 7 -24.08 -10.72 -17.08
C VAL A 7 -24.28 -9.26 -16.68
N LEU A 8 -24.66 -9.05 -15.42
CA LEU A 8 -24.72 -7.73 -14.80
C LEU A 8 -23.29 -7.25 -14.47
N PRO A 9 -22.91 -6.00 -14.76
CA PRO A 9 -21.69 -5.43 -14.23
C PRO A 9 -21.95 -4.86 -12.83
N ILE A 10 -21.29 -5.41 -11.82
CA ILE A 10 -21.22 -4.80 -10.49
C ILE A 10 -20.17 -3.69 -10.57
N ALA A 11 -20.62 -2.44 -10.60
CA ALA A 11 -19.79 -1.26 -10.37
C ALA A 11 -19.69 -1.03 -8.85
N VAL A 12 -18.47 -1.04 -8.31
CA VAL A 12 -18.20 -0.54 -6.95
C VAL A 12 -17.55 0.83 -7.09
N TRP A 13 -18.31 1.86 -6.72
CA TRP A 13 -17.83 3.23 -6.55
C TRP A 13 -17.36 3.42 -5.11
N PHE A 14 -16.27 4.15 -4.90
CA PHE A 14 -16.01 4.81 -3.61
C PHE A 14 -15.96 6.32 -3.81
N LEU A 15 -16.84 6.98 -3.07
CA LEU A 15 -17.07 8.42 -2.97
C LEU A 15 -16.04 9.01 -1.99
N ILE A 16 -15.33 10.07 -2.37
CA ILE A 16 -14.65 10.96 -1.43
C ILE A 16 -15.42 12.28 -1.45
N ALA A 17 -16.21 12.53 -0.41
CA ALA A 17 -16.86 13.81 -0.19
C ALA A 17 -15.82 14.83 0.30
N GLY A 18 -15.65 15.92 -0.45
CA GLY A 18 -14.87 17.07 -0.04
C GLY A 18 -15.74 18.13 0.62
N ILE A 19 -15.23 18.74 1.70
CA ILE A 19 -15.60 20.09 2.13
C ILE A 19 -14.32 20.74 2.68
N LEU A 20 -13.81 21.75 1.97
CA LEU A 20 -12.78 22.69 2.43
C LEU A 20 -13.44 24.07 2.62
N PRO A 21 -12.86 24.91 3.47
CA PRO A 21 -12.70 26.32 3.15
C PRO A 21 -11.21 26.70 3.07
N ASP A 22 -10.86 27.45 2.02
CA ASP A 22 -9.61 28.21 1.85
C ASP A 22 -9.86 29.66 2.36
N PRO A 23 -8.89 30.39 2.95
CA PRO A 23 -7.91 31.13 2.14
C PRO A 23 -6.50 31.27 2.77
N ALA A 24 -5.46 31.27 1.94
CA ALA A 24 -4.64 32.47 1.63
C ALA A 24 -3.19 32.15 1.24
N SER A 25 -2.78 32.80 0.15
CA SER A 25 -1.46 32.84 -0.47
C SER A 25 -0.31 33.28 0.43
N THR A 26 0.86 32.65 0.34
CA THR A 26 2.13 33.35 0.11
C THR A 26 3.23 32.43 -0.41
N SER A 27 3.96 32.96 -1.39
CA SER A 27 5.09 32.36 -2.10
C SER A 27 6.34 32.21 -1.23
N ALA A 28 6.85 30.98 -1.13
CA ALA A 28 8.27 30.70 -1.07
C ALA A 28 8.50 29.31 -1.66
N ARG A 29 9.39 29.17 -2.64
CA ARG A 29 9.92 27.86 -3.06
C ARG A 29 10.68 27.28 -1.85
N GLN A 30 9.98 26.65 -0.93
CA GLN A 30 10.59 25.67 -0.06
C GLN A 30 10.89 24.46 -0.94
N ALA A 31 12.16 24.14 -1.09
CA ALA A 31 12.54 22.79 -1.48
C ALA A 31 11.91 21.85 -0.46
N GLY A 32 11.04 20.97 -0.95
CA GLY A 32 10.41 19.94 -0.17
C GLY A 32 11.50 19.04 0.37
N PRO A 33 11.29 18.40 1.53
CA PRO A 33 12.32 17.57 2.10
C PRO A 33 12.71 16.53 1.05
N ASP A 34 14.02 16.43 0.82
CA ASP A 34 14.60 15.42 -0.04
C ASP A 34 14.00 14.05 0.36
N PRO A 35 13.38 13.30 -0.57
CA PRO A 35 12.81 12.00 -0.25
C PRO A 35 13.82 11.06 0.41
N GLU A 36 15.12 11.23 0.12
CA GLU A 36 16.20 10.48 0.76
C GLU A 36 16.47 10.91 2.22
N GLN A 37 16.15 12.15 2.58
CA GLN A 37 16.34 12.67 3.95
C GLN A 37 15.16 12.36 4.88
N VAL A 38 13.96 12.12 4.35
CA VAL A 38 12.81 11.70 5.17
C VAL A 38 12.95 10.23 5.59
N PHE A 39 13.67 9.42 4.82
CA PHE A 39 13.92 8.00 5.11
C PHE A 39 15.34 7.57 4.66
N PRO A 40 16.39 7.83 5.48
CA PRO A 40 17.74 7.39 5.14
C PRO A 40 17.84 5.85 5.16
N ARG A 41 18.50 5.28 4.14
CA ARG A 41 18.89 3.86 4.11
C ARG A 41 20.16 3.66 4.98
N PRO A 42 20.23 2.68 5.89
CA PRO A 42 21.48 2.34 6.56
C PRO A 42 22.38 1.51 5.64
N GLU A 43 23.54 2.08 5.28
CA GLU A 43 24.71 1.32 4.86
C GLU A 43 25.27 0.56 6.08
N ALA A 44 25.01 -0.75 6.17
CA ALA A 44 25.83 -1.81 6.75
C ALA A 44 24.96 -2.95 7.32
N ALA A 45 25.19 -4.16 6.80
CA ALA A 45 24.60 -5.38 7.32
C ALA A 45 25.11 -5.67 8.75
N LEU A 46 24.20 -5.70 9.72
CA LEU A 46 24.45 -6.27 11.04
C LEU A 46 24.14 -7.77 11.00
N SER A 47 25.18 -8.60 11.13
CA SER A 47 25.02 -10.05 11.27
C SER A 47 24.57 -10.42 12.68
N LEU A 48 23.52 -11.24 12.81
CA LEU A 48 23.08 -11.80 14.09
C LEU A 48 22.81 -13.31 13.98
N PRO A 49 23.11 -14.08 15.05
CA PRO A 49 23.13 -15.55 15.03
C PRO A 49 21.76 -16.21 15.12
N SER A 50 21.78 -17.52 14.88
CA SER A 50 20.67 -18.44 14.59
C SER A 50 19.53 -18.49 15.62
N ARG A 51 18.31 -18.28 15.08
CA ARG A 51 16.99 -18.90 15.42
C ARG A 51 16.69 -19.26 16.88
N VAL A 52 15.79 -18.48 17.48
CA VAL A 52 14.86 -18.95 18.52
C VAL A 52 13.44 -18.75 17.99
N PHE A 53 12.67 -19.84 17.89
CA PHE A 53 11.26 -19.79 17.52
C PHE A 53 10.45 -19.63 18.80
N VAL A 54 9.86 -18.45 19.03
CA VAL A 54 8.87 -18.25 20.10
C VAL A 54 7.51 -18.12 19.43
N PRO A 55 6.53 -19.01 19.69
CA PRO A 55 5.19 -18.85 19.16
C PRO A 55 4.51 -17.69 19.87
N VAL A 56 4.48 -16.52 19.23
CA VAL A 56 3.63 -15.40 19.68
C VAL A 56 2.22 -15.67 19.18
N VAL A 57 1.37 -16.21 20.06
CA VAL A 57 -0.06 -16.40 19.79
C VAL A 57 -0.75 -15.05 19.98
N ASN A 58 -1.18 -14.41 18.90
CA ASN A 58 -2.11 -13.28 18.99
C ASN A 58 -3.54 -13.70 18.65
N LYS A 59 -4.42 -13.61 19.66
CA LYS A 59 -5.88 -13.54 19.52
C LYS A 59 -6.23 -12.24 18.76
N ALA A 60 -6.16 -12.26 17.43
CA ALA A 60 -6.82 -11.24 16.63
C ALA A 60 -8.33 -11.58 16.58
N VAL A 61 -9.09 -11.08 17.56
CA VAL A 61 -10.55 -11.16 17.52
C VAL A 61 -11.04 -10.05 16.58
N PHE A 62 -11.28 -10.38 15.32
CA PHE A 62 -12.25 -9.64 14.51
C PHE A 62 -13.63 -10.22 14.83
N SER A 63 -14.38 -9.56 15.70
CA SER A 63 -15.83 -9.78 15.81
C SER A 63 -16.52 -8.55 15.24
N VAL A 64 -17.03 -8.67 14.01
CA VAL A 64 -18.00 -7.70 13.47
C VAL A 64 -19.37 -8.20 13.94
N ASN A 65 -19.90 -7.65 15.03
CA ASN A 65 -21.30 -7.84 15.38
C ASN A 65 -22.14 -6.80 14.65
N PRO A 66 -23.13 -7.17 13.82
CA PRO A 66 -24.18 -6.25 13.42
C PRO A 66 -25.19 -6.20 14.57
N GLY A 67 -24.94 -5.33 15.55
CA GLY A 67 -25.84 -5.15 16.69
C GLY A 67 -27.08 -4.35 16.29
N THR A 68 -28.19 -5.04 15.99
CA THR A 68 -29.53 -4.49 16.18
C THR A 68 -29.81 -4.40 17.68
N GLY A 69 -29.72 -3.21 18.29
CA GLY A 69 -30.03 -3.05 19.70
C GLY A 69 -29.95 -1.61 20.19
N SER A 70 -31.12 -1.02 20.46
CA SER A 70 -31.30 0.21 21.22
C SER A 70 -30.92 0.01 22.69
N GLY A 71 -29.88 0.69 23.20
CA GLY A 71 -29.55 0.69 24.62
C GLY A 71 -28.24 1.40 24.95
N THR A 72 -28.35 2.55 25.64
CA THR A 72 -27.35 3.22 26.51
C THR A 72 -25.86 2.96 26.23
N GLY A 73 -25.29 3.77 25.34
CA GLY A 73 -24.06 4.53 25.58
C GLY A 73 -22.86 3.87 26.25
N ASN A 74 -22.34 2.76 25.70
CA ASN A 74 -20.90 2.54 25.67
C ASN A 74 -20.45 2.82 24.24
N ALA A 75 -19.79 3.96 24.01
CA ALA A 75 -19.13 4.19 22.73
C ALA A 75 -18.16 3.01 22.51
N ALA A 76 -18.47 2.15 21.55
CA ALA A 76 -17.58 1.06 21.19
C ALA A 76 -16.23 1.70 20.87
N VAL A 77 -15.22 1.44 21.68
CA VAL A 77 -13.86 1.87 21.38
C VAL A 77 -13.53 1.23 20.03
N GLN A 78 -13.44 2.06 19.00
CA GLN A 78 -13.11 1.56 17.67
C GLN A 78 -11.67 1.05 17.74
N ALA A 79 -11.51 -0.27 17.67
CA ALA A 79 -10.20 -0.89 17.73
C ALA A 79 -9.35 -0.37 16.56
N VAL A 80 -8.20 0.21 16.87
CA VAL A 80 -7.24 0.70 15.87
C VAL A 80 -6.30 -0.44 15.50
N ALA A 81 -6.25 -0.76 14.20
CA ALA A 81 -5.35 -1.77 13.66
C ALA A 81 -3.91 -1.23 13.63
N LEU A 82 -2.95 -2.00 14.17
CA LEU A 82 -1.52 -1.68 14.04
C LEU A 82 -1.01 -2.20 12.70
N GLY A 83 -0.52 -1.29 11.87
CA GLY A 83 0.20 -1.63 10.64
C GLY A 83 1.62 -1.06 10.64
N ALA A 84 2.50 -1.61 9.81
CA ALA A 84 3.84 -1.08 9.63
C ALA A 84 4.34 -1.26 8.19
N TYR A 85 5.14 -0.30 7.76
CA TYR A 85 6.16 -0.51 6.75
C TYR A 85 7.40 -1.06 7.45
N VAL A 86 7.93 -2.18 6.98
CA VAL A 86 9.20 -2.73 7.44
C VAL A 86 10.22 -2.56 6.31
N HIS A 87 11.38 -2.04 6.66
CA HIS A 87 12.46 -1.78 5.72
C HIS A 87 12.85 -3.03 4.94
N ASN A 88 13.36 -2.84 3.72
CA ASN A 88 13.83 -3.88 2.80
C ASN A 88 12.80 -4.93 2.35
N PHE A 89 11.52 -4.88 2.74
CA PHE A 89 10.54 -5.79 2.15
C PHE A 89 10.53 -5.66 0.60
N PRO A 90 10.60 -6.76 -0.17
CA PRO A 90 10.31 -8.17 0.17
C PRO A 90 11.49 -9.03 0.66
N TYR A 91 12.55 -8.45 1.24
CA TYR A 91 13.53 -9.21 2.01
C TYR A 91 12.95 -9.61 3.39
N TYR A 92 12.37 -10.81 3.46
CA TYR A 92 11.54 -11.30 4.58
C TYR A 92 12.22 -11.35 5.96
N GLY A 93 13.55 -11.35 6.04
CA GLY A 93 14.28 -11.45 7.32
C GLY A 93 13.97 -10.30 8.27
N ASP A 94 13.84 -9.09 7.73
CA ASP A 94 13.66 -7.86 8.52
C ASP A 94 12.27 -7.78 9.16
N VAL A 95 11.26 -8.38 8.52
CA VAL A 95 9.90 -8.45 9.06
C VAL A 95 9.87 -9.28 10.34
N LEU A 96 10.49 -10.45 10.36
CA LEU A 96 10.52 -11.29 11.56
C LEU A 96 11.30 -10.62 12.70
N ALA A 97 12.43 -9.97 12.39
CA ALA A 97 13.18 -9.22 13.38
C ALA A 97 12.34 -8.08 13.99
N PHE A 98 11.59 -7.35 13.17
CA PHE A 98 10.69 -6.30 13.63
C PHE A 98 9.54 -6.84 14.50
N LEU A 99 8.88 -7.93 14.10
CA LEU A 99 7.81 -8.55 14.88
C LEU A 99 8.30 -9.00 16.26
N ASN A 100 9.51 -9.56 16.34
CA ASN A 100 10.15 -9.95 17.59
C ASN A 100 10.45 -8.73 18.48
N LEU A 101 10.93 -7.64 17.89
CA LEU A 101 11.21 -6.39 18.60
C LEU A 101 9.95 -5.81 19.27
N ILE A 102 8.82 -5.78 18.55
CA ILE A 102 7.57 -5.21 19.07
C ILE A 102 6.73 -6.20 19.90
N GLY A 103 7.10 -7.48 19.90
CA GLY A 103 6.42 -8.53 20.66
C GLY A 103 4.97 -8.81 20.23
N ARG A 104 4.59 -8.46 19.00
CA ARG A 104 3.22 -8.66 18.49
C ARG A 104 3.18 -8.75 16.96
N ASN A 105 2.17 -9.45 16.44
CA ASN A 105 1.88 -9.45 15.00
C ASN A 105 1.27 -8.12 14.53
N LEU A 106 1.49 -7.80 13.26
CA LEU A 106 0.86 -6.70 12.56
C LEU A 106 -0.54 -7.10 12.06
N ALA A 107 -1.48 -6.16 12.10
CA ALA A 107 -2.76 -6.30 11.40
C ALA A 107 -2.62 -5.95 9.91
N VAL A 108 -1.70 -5.05 9.56
CA VAL A 108 -1.39 -4.66 8.18
C VAL A 108 0.12 -4.63 7.96
N LEU A 109 0.59 -5.32 6.93
CA LEU A 109 1.97 -5.19 6.45
C LEU A 109 1.97 -4.37 5.16
N MET A 110 2.67 -3.24 5.16
CA MET A 110 2.70 -2.30 4.04
C MET A 110 4.07 -2.29 3.35
N TRP A 111 4.08 -2.17 2.03
CA TRP A 111 5.29 -1.91 1.25
C TRP A 111 5.02 -1.06 0.01
N TYR A 112 6.09 -0.71 -0.69
CA TYR A 112 6.07 0.08 -1.92
C TYR A 112 6.32 -0.83 -3.12
N ARG A 113 5.59 -0.58 -4.21
CA ARG A 113 5.63 -1.36 -5.44
C ARG A 113 5.65 -0.39 -6.63
N PRO A 114 6.83 -0.18 -7.22
CA PRO A 114 6.97 0.78 -8.30
C PRO A 114 6.58 0.15 -9.66
N TRP A 115 6.23 0.97 -10.65
CA TRP A 115 5.88 0.51 -12.01
C TRP A 115 7.11 0.14 -12.83
N GLY A 116 8.27 0.68 -12.46
CA GLY A 116 9.60 0.20 -12.84
C GLY A 116 10.55 0.19 -11.62
N PRO A 117 11.75 -0.40 -11.71
CA PRO A 117 12.30 -1.17 -12.81
C PRO A 117 11.66 -2.56 -12.88
N ALA A 118 11.92 -3.29 -13.98
CA ALA A 118 11.22 -4.54 -14.31
C ALA A 118 11.23 -5.58 -13.17
N GLN A 119 12.36 -5.72 -12.45
CA GLN A 119 12.50 -6.70 -11.37
C GLN A 119 11.60 -6.43 -10.15
N PHE A 120 11.20 -5.17 -9.94
CA PHE A 120 10.31 -4.79 -8.84
C PHE A 120 8.90 -4.46 -9.33
N SER A 121 8.70 -4.28 -10.64
CA SER A 121 7.39 -4.04 -11.23
C SER A 121 6.51 -5.30 -11.28
N GLY A 122 5.23 -5.10 -11.57
CA GLY A 122 4.27 -6.18 -11.74
C GLY A 122 3.57 -6.59 -10.45
N PHE A 123 2.80 -7.66 -10.53
CA PHE A 123 2.06 -8.23 -9.39
C PHE A 123 2.84 -9.42 -8.84
N HIS A 124 3.28 -9.34 -7.58
CA HIS A 124 4.12 -10.33 -6.90
C HIS A 124 3.26 -11.06 -5.85
N PRO A 125 2.52 -12.13 -6.21
CA PRO A 125 1.62 -12.83 -5.27
C PRO A 125 2.34 -13.39 -4.03
N GLU A 126 3.60 -13.76 -4.17
CA GLU A 126 4.46 -14.30 -3.10
C GLU A 126 4.59 -13.36 -1.91
N ASP A 127 4.65 -12.05 -2.15
CA ASP A 127 4.74 -11.03 -1.11
C ASP A 127 3.44 -10.92 -0.31
N LEU A 128 2.31 -11.00 -1.02
CA LEU A 128 0.99 -10.97 -0.41
C LEU A 128 0.75 -12.25 0.40
N GLU A 129 1.14 -13.41 -0.14
CA GLU A 129 1.11 -14.66 0.61
C GLU A 129 1.97 -14.61 1.87
N TYR A 130 3.16 -14.01 1.78
CA TYR A 130 4.02 -13.84 2.95
C TYR A 130 3.34 -13.00 4.03
N ALA A 131 2.78 -11.84 3.69
CA ALA A 131 2.05 -11.01 4.65
C ALA A 131 0.89 -11.78 5.30
N TYR A 132 0.16 -12.55 4.50
CA TYR A 132 -0.92 -13.40 4.99
C TYR A 132 -0.45 -14.55 5.88
N SER A 133 0.73 -15.11 5.63
CA SER A 133 1.32 -16.15 6.49
C SER A 133 1.63 -15.63 7.90
N LEU A 134 1.82 -14.32 8.05
CA LEU A 134 2.00 -13.62 9.33
C LEU A 134 0.67 -13.23 10.00
N GLY A 135 -0.47 -13.51 9.36
CA GLY A 135 -1.79 -13.07 9.82
C GLY A 135 -2.10 -11.58 9.55
N ALA A 136 -1.30 -10.91 8.71
CA ALA A 136 -1.51 -9.51 8.33
C ALA A 136 -2.27 -9.39 7.01
N VAL A 137 -3.08 -8.34 6.85
CA VAL A 137 -3.65 -7.96 5.56
C VAL A 137 -2.59 -7.17 4.78
N PRO A 138 -2.30 -7.52 3.51
CA PRO A 138 -1.34 -6.78 2.71
C PRO A 138 -1.81 -5.36 2.38
N MET A 139 -0.88 -4.39 2.35
CA MET A 139 -1.09 -3.07 1.77
C MET A 139 0.01 -2.70 0.78
N VAL A 140 -0.34 -2.66 -0.50
CA VAL A 140 0.58 -2.32 -1.58
C VAL A 140 0.45 -0.82 -1.89
N THR A 141 1.49 -0.04 -1.62
CA THR A 141 1.60 1.32 -2.17
C THR A 141 2.11 1.21 -3.61
N TRP A 142 1.27 1.56 -4.58
CA TRP A 142 1.55 1.33 -5.99
C TRP A 142 1.97 2.63 -6.67
N GLU A 143 3.22 2.67 -7.12
CA GLU A 143 3.90 3.92 -7.45
C GLU A 143 4.23 4.01 -8.94
N PRO A 144 3.63 4.95 -9.70
CA PRO A 144 3.93 5.11 -11.11
C PRO A 144 5.26 5.83 -11.29
N TRP A 145 6.36 5.11 -11.18
CA TRP A 145 7.70 5.56 -11.55
C TRP A 145 8.66 4.38 -11.64
N ASN A 146 9.83 4.66 -12.19
CA ASN A 146 11.01 3.83 -12.01
C ASN A 146 11.90 4.45 -10.91
N TRP A 147 11.91 3.88 -9.71
CA TRP A 147 12.70 4.41 -8.60
C TRP A 147 14.22 4.34 -8.81
N ASP A 148 14.67 3.45 -9.70
CA ASP A 148 16.09 3.24 -10.04
C ASP A 148 16.53 4.10 -11.25
N ASP A 149 15.66 4.98 -11.75
CA ASP A 149 16.00 5.90 -12.83
C ASP A 149 16.83 7.08 -12.31
N PRO A 150 17.98 7.40 -12.93
CA PRO A 150 18.84 8.51 -12.49
C PRO A 150 18.17 9.88 -12.59
N ARG A 151 17.05 10.02 -13.33
CA ARG A 151 16.27 11.25 -13.37
C ARG A 151 15.51 11.51 -12.05
N GLY A 152 15.46 10.53 -11.15
CA GLY A 152 14.70 10.63 -9.89
C GLY A 152 13.23 10.95 -10.18
N PRO A 153 12.58 11.89 -9.49
CA PRO A 153 11.17 12.22 -9.74
C PRO A 153 10.90 12.93 -11.08
N ASN A 154 11.94 13.28 -11.87
CA ASN A 154 11.77 13.94 -13.17
C ASN A 154 11.47 12.93 -14.29
N GLN A 155 10.35 12.21 -14.18
CA GLN A 155 9.91 11.18 -15.14
C GLN A 155 8.53 11.51 -15.71
N PRO A 156 8.42 12.51 -16.61
CA PRO A 156 7.14 13.02 -17.10
C PRO A 156 6.28 11.96 -17.80
N GLU A 157 6.87 10.85 -18.26
CA GLU A 157 6.14 9.69 -18.77
C GLU A 157 5.13 9.14 -17.76
N TYR A 158 5.43 9.17 -16.46
CA TYR A 158 4.54 8.69 -15.40
C TYR A 158 3.61 9.76 -14.81
N ALA A 159 3.55 10.95 -15.40
CA ALA A 159 2.60 11.98 -14.98
C ALA A 159 1.15 11.49 -15.08
N LEU A 160 0.29 11.91 -14.14
CA LEU A 160 -1.12 11.48 -14.10
C LEU A 160 -1.85 11.68 -15.42
N ARG A 161 -1.53 12.74 -16.17
CA ARG A 161 -2.11 12.99 -17.52
C ARG A 161 -1.87 11.84 -18.50
N ASN A 162 -0.70 11.19 -18.46
CA ASN A 162 -0.37 10.08 -19.34
C ASN A 162 -1.04 8.78 -18.87
N ILE A 163 -1.24 8.63 -17.56
CA ILE A 163 -1.99 7.50 -16.99
C ILE A 163 -3.46 7.61 -17.40
N VAL A 164 -4.07 8.79 -17.24
CA VAL A 164 -5.47 9.04 -17.67
C VAL A 164 -5.63 8.96 -19.19
N ALA A 165 -4.61 9.30 -19.96
CA ALA A 165 -4.60 9.12 -21.42
C ALA A 165 -4.57 7.64 -21.86
N GLY A 166 -4.40 6.69 -20.92
CA GLY A 166 -4.42 5.26 -21.19
C GLY A 166 -3.06 4.67 -21.58
N ASN A 167 -1.96 5.44 -21.49
CA ASN A 167 -0.63 4.99 -21.93
C ASN A 167 -0.10 3.79 -21.14
N PHE A 168 -0.69 3.51 -19.97
CA PHE A 168 -0.30 2.41 -19.09
C PHE A 168 -1.39 1.34 -18.93
N ASP A 169 -2.48 1.41 -19.70
CA ASP A 169 -3.63 0.51 -19.56
C ASP A 169 -3.26 -0.96 -19.72
N ASP A 170 -2.31 -1.30 -20.58
CA ASP A 170 -1.86 -2.68 -20.75
C ASP A 170 -1.16 -3.22 -19.50
N TYR A 171 -0.31 -2.40 -18.88
CA TYR A 171 0.32 -2.71 -17.61
C TYR A 171 -0.71 -2.80 -16.47
N ILE A 172 -1.60 -1.81 -16.34
CA ILE A 172 -2.64 -1.78 -15.30
C ILE A 172 -3.56 -3.01 -15.44
N ARG A 173 -3.98 -3.35 -16.66
CA ARG A 173 -4.84 -4.52 -16.91
C ARG A 173 -4.12 -5.83 -16.66
N SER A 174 -2.83 -5.95 -16.99
CA SER A 174 -2.07 -7.16 -16.68
C SER A 174 -1.94 -7.35 -15.17
N TRP A 175 -1.62 -6.28 -14.45
CA TRP A 175 -1.56 -6.25 -12.99
C TRP A 175 -2.91 -6.63 -12.36
N ALA A 176 -4.00 -6.02 -12.82
CA ALA A 176 -5.36 -6.30 -12.33
C ALA A 176 -5.80 -7.76 -12.59
N ARG A 177 -5.42 -8.35 -13.73
CA ARG A 177 -5.69 -9.78 -14.01
C ARG A 177 -4.93 -10.69 -13.05
N ALA A 178 -3.66 -10.39 -12.77
CA ALA A 178 -2.86 -11.15 -11.81
C ALA A 178 -3.43 -11.01 -10.37
N ALA A 179 -3.80 -9.79 -9.96
CA ALA A 179 -4.47 -9.54 -8.68
C ALA A 179 -5.80 -10.29 -8.55
N LYS A 180 -6.57 -10.38 -9.63
CA LYS A 180 -7.81 -11.18 -9.67
C LYS A 180 -7.50 -12.68 -9.52
N ALA A 181 -6.45 -13.18 -10.18
CA ALA A 181 -6.05 -14.58 -10.11
C ALA A 181 -5.53 -14.97 -8.71
N PHE A 182 -4.91 -14.04 -7.99
CA PHE A 182 -4.50 -14.22 -6.59
C PHE A 182 -5.68 -14.50 -5.65
N GLY A 183 -6.84 -13.88 -5.89
CA GLY A 183 -8.10 -14.31 -5.29
C GLY A 183 -8.32 -13.94 -3.82
N ARG A 184 -7.47 -13.11 -3.22
CA ARG A 184 -7.60 -12.62 -1.83
C ARG A 184 -7.59 -11.09 -1.77
N PRO A 185 -8.33 -10.46 -0.85
CA PRO A 185 -8.35 -9.00 -0.73
C PRO A 185 -7.00 -8.45 -0.29
N PHE A 186 -6.72 -7.19 -0.58
CA PHE A 186 -5.60 -6.44 -0.03
C PHE A 186 -5.89 -4.95 -0.20
N TYR A 187 -5.17 -4.10 0.51
CA TYR A 187 -5.26 -2.65 0.32
C TYR A 187 -4.33 -2.21 -0.80
N LEU A 188 -4.87 -1.48 -1.78
CA LEU A 188 -4.08 -0.81 -2.81
C LEU A 188 -4.06 0.69 -2.52
N ARG A 189 -2.87 1.27 -2.30
CA ARG A 189 -2.65 2.71 -2.14
C ARG A 189 -1.97 3.25 -3.39
N PHE A 190 -2.77 3.57 -4.40
CA PHE A 190 -2.29 4.08 -5.68
C PHE A 190 -1.74 5.51 -5.55
N ALA A 191 -0.56 5.74 -6.14
CA ALA A 191 0.03 7.05 -6.41
C ALA A 191 -0.12 8.03 -5.23
N HIS A 192 0.47 7.67 -4.09
CA HIS A 192 0.30 8.41 -2.84
C HIS A 192 0.87 9.84 -2.93
N ALA A 193 0.38 10.74 -2.05
CA ALA A 193 0.88 12.11 -1.90
C ALA A 193 0.81 12.98 -3.19
N MET A 194 -0.26 12.83 -3.98
CA MET A 194 -0.48 13.58 -5.23
C MET A 194 -0.51 15.10 -5.06
N ASN A 195 -0.74 15.61 -3.84
CA ASN A 195 -0.75 17.05 -3.55
C ASN A 195 0.65 17.68 -3.52
N GLY A 196 1.71 16.89 -3.64
CA GLY A 196 3.10 17.35 -3.70
C GLY A 196 3.65 17.49 -5.12
N TYR A 197 4.94 17.84 -5.21
CA TYR A 197 5.73 17.90 -6.45
C TYR A 197 6.94 16.96 -6.44
N TRP A 198 7.10 16.17 -5.37
CA TRP A 198 8.24 15.26 -5.17
C TRP A 198 8.07 13.91 -5.87
N TYR A 199 6.97 13.69 -6.57
CA TYR A 199 6.73 12.51 -7.40
C TYR A 199 6.28 12.90 -8.80
N PRO A 200 6.55 12.08 -9.83
CA PRO A 200 6.11 12.35 -11.21
C PRO A 200 4.59 12.51 -11.36
N TRP A 201 3.83 11.87 -10.47
CA TRP A 201 2.36 11.93 -10.43
C TRP A 201 1.81 13.03 -9.52
N GLY A 202 2.67 13.87 -8.95
CA GLY A 202 2.26 15.04 -8.17
C GLY A 202 1.58 16.10 -9.02
N ALA A 203 0.91 17.05 -8.37
CA ALA A 203 0.24 18.18 -9.04
C ALA A 203 1.20 19.28 -9.54
N GLY A 204 2.53 19.10 -9.39
CA GLY A 204 3.58 20.06 -9.72
C GLY A 204 4.10 19.98 -11.15
#